data_AF-A0A7Y4HAJ2-F1
#
_entry.id   AF-A0A7Y4HAJ2-F1
#
_cell.length_a   1.000
_cell.length_b   1.000
_cell.length_c   1.000
_cell.angle_alpha   90.00
_cell.angle_beta   90.00
_cell.angle_gamma   90.00
#
_symmetry.space_group_name_H-M   'P 1'
#
loop_
_entity.id
_entity.type
_entity.pdbx_description
1 polymer ?
#
loop_
_entity_poly.entity_id
_entity_poly.type
_entity_poly.pdbx_seq_one_letter_code
_entity_poly.pdbx_strand_id
1 'polypeptide(L)'
;MHQSSERIGAIAAALAKAQAELTNPEKTLVATIRSPFPREEDRTFRYASLASGLDIVRKALSQQEIATIQTTRIEPSSGQVRLTTLLAHSSGEWISADWPVCAAKDTDAPHRMGAALTYARRYALFALVGIAGEDDLDAPDALPGLPQPRPNATHAADDKRNKPVLHRAPTLSQDQSAQLRDQMLDEIGSLTTENELLAWAKDGLSRKNALLEADARLIEIAYQQKIGEAAHPSENVATSPAEPSVPGVLQNAAATLALPKEPTRKRSKGHLSFVRGQPCLICQQTPSDPHHLKFAQQRALGRKVSDEFTVPLCRTHHQDLHRHGNEKAWWANMQIAPMPIAKQLWDASQTDGQERAAIMANAAHTSMSKGLAT
;
A
#
# COMPACT_ATOMS: atom_id res chain seq x y z
N MET A 1 -5.17 5.06 -30.38
CA MET A 1 -4.17 5.65 -31.28
C MET A 1 -3.77 6.99 -30.68
N HIS A 2 -2.47 7.24 -30.54
CA HIS A 2 -1.99 8.54 -30.09
C HIS A 2 -2.11 9.53 -31.26
N GLN A 3 -2.45 10.78 -30.97
CA GLN A 3 -2.43 11.89 -31.93
C GLN A 3 -1.54 13.00 -31.38
N SER A 4 -0.99 13.83 -32.26
CA SER A 4 -0.17 14.97 -31.86
C SER A 4 -0.25 16.08 -32.89
N SER A 5 0.27 17.26 -32.53
CA SER A 5 0.66 18.28 -33.50
C SER A 5 1.77 17.76 -34.44
N GLU A 6 1.96 18.44 -35.57
CA GLU A 6 3.01 18.13 -36.56
C GLU A 6 4.43 18.15 -35.95
N ARG A 7 4.64 19.03 -34.97
CA ARG A 7 5.86 19.15 -34.17
C ARG A 7 5.54 18.94 -32.71
N ILE A 8 6.45 18.30 -31.98
CA ILE A 8 6.31 17.99 -30.55
C ILE A 8 7.56 18.38 -29.73
N GLY A 9 8.49 19.14 -30.31
CA GLY A 9 9.79 19.37 -29.69
C GLY A 9 9.73 20.16 -28.37
N ALA A 10 8.92 21.22 -28.34
CA ALA A 10 8.72 22.05 -27.15
C ALA A 10 7.95 21.28 -26.07
N ILE A 11 6.82 20.64 -26.44
CA ILE A 11 6.04 19.87 -25.45
C ILE A 11 6.80 18.66 -24.93
N ALA A 12 7.57 17.94 -25.76
CA ALA A 12 8.37 16.81 -25.32
C ALA A 12 9.47 17.25 -24.35
N ALA A 13 10.16 18.37 -24.64
CA ALA A 13 11.17 18.92 -23.74
C ALA A 13 10.58 19.39 -22.40
N ALA A 14 9.43 20.07 -22.44
CA ALA A 14 8.69 20.49 -21.26
C ALA A 14 8.19 19.29 -20.43
N LEU A 15 7.64 18.26 -21.09
CA LEU A 15 7.15 17.06 -20.43
C LEU A 15 8.28 16.28 -19.77
N ALA A 16 9.44 16.16 -20.42
CA ALA A 16 10.62 15.52 -19.83
C ALA A 16 11.09 16.23 -18.55
N LYS A 17 11.06 17.56 -18.52
CA LYS A 17 11.35 18.35 -17.30
C LYS A 17 10.31 18.11 -16.22
N ALA A 18 9.02 18.14 -16.57
CA ALA A 18 7.95 17.89 -15.61
C ALA A 18 8.05 16.47 -15.01
N GLN A 19 8.40 15.47 -15.83
CA GLN A 19 8.59 14.09 -15.39
C GLN A 19 9.74 13.92 -14.39
N ALA A 20 10.76 14.78 -14.42
CA ALA A 20 11.82 14.76 -13.42
C ALA A 20 11.32 15.16 -12.01
N GLU A 21 10.23 15.93 -11.94
CA GLU A 21 9.61 16.38 -10.69
C GLU A 21 8.40 15.55 -10.26
N LEU A 22 7.84 14.75 -11.19
CA LEU A 22 6.67 13.91 -10.91
C LEU A 22 7.01 12.77 -9.95
N THR A 23 6.15 12.59 -8.96
CA THR A 23 6.18 11.46 -8.04
C THR A 23 4.95 10.59 -8.24
N ASN A 24 5.07 9.28 -8.00
CA ASN A 24 3.92 8.41 -8.01
C ASN A 24 2.96 8.77 -6.85
N PRO A 25 1.65 8.88 -7.11
CA PRO A 25 0.67 9.17 -6.07
C PRO A 25 0.56 8.01 -5.08
N GLU A 26 0.21 8.32 -3.84
CA GLU A 26 -0.02 7.30 -2.82
C GLU A 26 -1.27 6.47 -3.14
N LYS A 27 -1.15 5.16 -3.01
CA LYS A 27 -2.21 4.18 -3.32
C LYS A 27 -3.05 3.90 -2.08
N THR A 28 -3.75 4.92 -1.61
CA THR A 28 -4.51 4.90 -0.34
C THR A 28 -5.86 4.20 -0.44
N LEU A 29 -6.40 4.04 -1.66
CA LEU A 29 -7.70 3.41 -1.88
C LEU A 29 -7.55 1.94 -2.25
N VAL A 30 -8.51 1.11 -1.84
CA VAL A 30 -8.59 -0.32 -2.17
C VAL A 30 -9.85 -0.57 -2.99
N ALA A 31 -9.71 -1.23 -4.14
CA ALA A 31 -10.82 -1.73 -4.94
C ALA A 31 -10.87 -3.25 -4.87
N THR A 32 -12.08 -3.80 -4.94
CA THR A 32 -12.34 -5.24 -4.96
C THR A 32 -13.11 -5.60 -6.23
N ILE A 33 -12.50 -6.40 -7.10
CA ILE A 33 -13.15 -7.02 -8.25
C ILE A 33 -13.75 -8.33 -7.76
N ARG A 34 -15.08 -8.38 -7.75
CA ARG A 34 -15.79 -9.61 -7.39
C ARG A 34 -15.58 -10.66 -8.46
N SER A 35 -15.26 -11.87 -8.05
CA SER A 35 -15.18 -12.97 -9.00
C SER A 35 -16.58 -13.31 -9.54
N PRO A 36 -16.77 -13.39 -10.88
CA PRO A 36 -18.00 -13.91 -11.45
C PRO A 36 -18.13 -15.43 -11.25
N PHE A 37 -17.03 -16.10 -10.88
CA PHE A 37 -16.98 -17.54 -10.66
C PHE A 37 -16.97 -17.84 -9.16
N PRO A 38 -17.94 -18.60 -8.62
CA PRO A 38 -18.07 -18.86 -7.18
C PRO A 38 -16.88 -19.53 -6.49
N ARG A 39 -15.90 -20.02 -7.25
CA ARG A 39 -14.70 -20.75 -6.77
C ARG A 39 -13.42 -19.93 -6.83
N GLU A 40 -13.45 -18.76 -7.45
CA GLU A 40 -12.31 -17.86 -7.54
C GLU A 40 -12.47 -16.75 -6.51
N GLU A 41 -11.39 -16.40 -5.83
CA GLU A 41 -11.40 -15.34 -4.82
C GLU A 41 -11.52 -13.95 -5.47
N ASP A 42 -12.11 -13.02 -4.73
CA ASP A 42 -12.17 -11.62 -5.13
C ASP A 42 -10.76 -11.04 -5.25
N ARG A 43 -10.49 -10.32 -6.34
CA ARG A 43 -9.20 -9.67 -6.54
C ARG A 43 -9.24 -8.30 -5.90
N THR A 44 -8.32 -8.02 -4.98
CA THR A 44 -8.18 -6.71 -4.36
C THR A 44 -6.92 -6.02 -4.88
N PHE A 45 -7.02 -4.72 -5.17
CA PHE A 45 -5.88 -3.93 -5.61
C PHE A 45 -5.93 -2.53 -5.00
N ARG A 46 -4.74 -1.97 -4.74
CA ARG A 46 -4.61 -0.60 -4.23
C ARG A 46 -4.40 0.36 -5.38
N TYR A 47 -5.02 1.52 -5.27
CA TYR A 47 -4.96 2.56 -6.29
C TYR A 47 -4.95 3.96 -5.68
N ALA A 48 -4.45 4.91 -6.45
CA ALA A 48 -4.47 6.33 -6.14
C ALA A 48 -5.77 6.98 -6.66
N SER A 49 -6.32 7.90 -5.88
CA SER A 49 -7.48 8.69 -6.32
C SER A 49 -7.12 9.58 -7.51
N LEU A 50 -8.10 9.86 -8.38
CA LEU A 50 -7.91 10.81 -9.48
C LEU A 50 -7.53 12.20 -8.95
N ALA A 51 -8.09 12.62 -7.83
CA ALA A 51 -7.79 13.90 -7.19
C ALA A 51 -6.31 14.00 -6.78
N SER A 52 -5.80 13.00 -6.04
CA SER A 52 -4.40 12.96 -5.62
C SER A 52 -3.43 12.99 -6.81
N GLY A 53 -3.76 12.25 -7.88
CA GLY A 53 -3.00 12.31 -9.12
C GLY A 53 -3.03 13.68 -9.79
N LEU A 54 -4.20 14.31 -9.86
CA LEU A 54 -4.33 15.64 -10.46
C LEU A 54 -3.56 16.71 -9.67
N ASP A 55 -3.51 16.63 -8.34
CA ASP A 55 -2.78 17.60 -7.52
C ASP A 55 -1.27 17.55 -7.81
N ILE A 56 -0.71 16.34 -7.94
CA ILE A 56 0.69 16.15 -8.31
C ILE A 56 0.95 16.58 -9.76
N VAL A 57 0.11 16.11 -10.69
CA VAL A 57 0.30 16.33 -12.12
C VAL A 57 0.13 17.80 -12.49
N ARG A 58 -0.89 18.48 -11.96
CA ARG A 58 -1.12 19.91 -12.25
C ARG A 58 0.07 20.76 -11.80
N LYS A 59 0.62 20.47 -10.62
CA LYS A 59 1.77 21.21 -10.10
C LYS A 59 2.98 21.09 -11.03
N ALA A 60 3.37 19.88 -11.40
CA ALA A 60 4.55 19.65 -12.24
C ALA A 60 4.36 20.14 -13.69
N LEU A 61 3.20 19.84 -14.29
CA LEU A 61 2.94 20.23 -15.68
C LEU A 61 2.78 21.75 -15.84
N SER A 62 2.11 22.43 -14.91
CA SER A 62 1.88 23.88 -15.03
C SER A 62 3.18 24.69 -14.93
N GLN A 63 4.17 24.20 -14.17
CA GLN A 63 5.51 24.83 -14.11
C GLN A 63 6.25 24.76 -15.45
N GLN A 64 5.93 23.77 -16.28
CA GLN A 64 6.47 23.61 -17.61
C GLN A 64 5.48 24.06 -18.70
N GLU A 65 4.50 24.89 -18.33
CA GLU A 65 3.51 25.48 -19.24
C GLU A 65 2.65 24.45 -20.01
N ILE A 66 2.42 23.28 -19.40
CA ILE A 66 1.58 22.23 -19.97
C ILE A 66 0.22 22.22 -19.26
N ALA A 67 -0.84 22.35 -20.05
CA ALA A 67 -2.22 22.16 -19.62
C ALA A 67 -2.73 20.75 -19.93
N THR A 68 -3.49 20.16 -19.02
CA THR A 68 -4.20 18.89 -19.22
C THR A 68 -5.67 19.14 -19.53
N ILE A 69 -6.16 18.59 -20.65
CA ILE A 69 -7.54 18.69 -21.10
C ILE A 69 -8.10 17.28 -21.26
N GLN A 70 -9.26 17.02 -20.67
CA GLN A 70 -9.96 15.73 -20.79
C GLN A 70 -11.40 15.95 -21.26
N THR A 71 -11.70 15.52 -22.47
CA THR A 71 -13.03 15.65 -23.08
C THR A 71 -13.61 14.28 -23.42
N THR A 72 -14.94 14.18 -23.40
CA THR A 72 -15.66 12.95 -23.71
C THR A 72 -16.53 13.15 -24.94
N ARG A 73 -16.49 12.21 -25.87
CA ARG A 73 -17.38 12.17 -27.04
C ARG A 73 -18.04 10.81 -27.19
N ILE A 74 -19.26 10.78 -27.71
CA ILE A 74 -19.91 9.54 -28.14
C ILE A 74 -19.58 9.36 -29.61
N GLU A 75 -18.92 8.25 -29.96
CA GLU A 75 -18.54 7.96 -31.33
C GLU A 75 -19.75 7.42 -32.10
N PRO A 76 -20.25 8.13 -33.14
CA PRO A 76 -21.52 7.78 -33.78
C PRO A 76 -21.52 6.41 -34.46
N SER A 77 -20.37 5.97 -34.98
CA SER A 77 -20.24 4.71 -35.71
C SER A 77 -20.24 3.47 -34.82
N SER A 78 -19.65 3.57 -33.62
CA SER A 78 -19.54 2.45 -32.67
C SER A 78 -20.53 2.56 -31.50
N GLY A 79 -21.15 3.73 -31.31
CA GLY A 79 -21.92 4.04 -30.12
C GLY A 79 -21.08 3.96 -28.84
N GLN A 80 -19.77 4.18 -28.91
CA GLN A 80 -18.88 4.07 -27.75
C GLN A 80 -18.58 5.46 -27.16
N VAL A 81 -18.62 5.57 -25.83
CA VAL A 81 -18.10 6.74 -25.12
C VAL A 81 -16.58 6.67 -25.15
N ARG A 82 -15.96 7.71 -25.70
CA ARG A 82 -14.51 7.85 -25.84
C ARG A 82 -14.03 9.05 -25.05
N LEU A 83 -12.98 8.85 -24.27
CA LEU A 83 -12.26 9.89 -23.55
C LEU A 83 -11.04 10.30 -24.37
N THR A 84 -10.88 11.59 -24.65
CA THR A 84 -9.66 12.17 -25.19
C THR A 84 -8.93 12.89 -24.05
N THR A 85 -7.70 12.46 -23.76
CA THR A 85 -6.79 13.19 -22.86
C THR A 85 -5.73 13.87 -23.71
N LEU A 86 -5.63 15.19 -23.60
CA LEU A 86 -4.72 16.03 -24.36
C LEU A 86 -3.81 16.82 -23.40
N LEU A 87 -2.52 16.82 -23.68
CA LEU A 87 -1.54 17.72 -23.07
C LEU A 87 -1.22 18.81 -24.09
N ALA A 88 -1.48 20.07 -23.74
CA ALA A 88 -1.22 21.24 -24.58
C ALA A 88 -0.13 22.10 -23.94
N HIS A 89 0.88 22.49 -24.71
CA HIS A 89 1.93 23.41 -24.27
C HIS A 89 1.66 24.84 -24.75
N SER A 90 2.19 25.84 -24.05
CA SER A 90 2.08 27.27 -24.42
C SER A 90 2.52 27.60 -25.85
N SER A 91 3.44 26.80 -26.42
CA SER A 91 3.89 26.91 -27.81
C SER A 91 2.85 26.51 -28.86
N GLY A 92 1.71 25.94 -28.44
CA GLY A 92 0.69 25.38 -29.32
C GLY A 92 0.93 23.93 -29.73
N GLU A 93 2.05 23.33 -29.32
CA GLU A 93 2.30 21.90 -29.53
C GLU A 93 1.50 21.06 -28.53
N TRP A 94 1.03 19.89 -28.96
CA TRP A 94 0.19 19.02 -28.14
C TRP A 94 0.39 17.55 -28.46
N ILE A 95 0.11 16.71 -27.45
CA ILE A 95 0.00 15.25 -27.58
C ILE A 95 -1.32 14.80 -26.97
N SER A 96 -1.95 13.78 -27.54
CA SER A 96 -3.20 13.24 -27.03
C SER A 96 -3.28 11.72 -27.13
N ALA A 97 -4.11 11.15 -26.26
CA ALA A 97 -4.56 9.77 -26.38
C ALA A 97 -6.07 9.67 -26.23
N ASP A 98 -6.63 8.81 -27.08
CA ASP A 98 -8.02 8.39 -27.03
C ASP A 98 -8.14 7.05 -26.32
N TRP A 99 -9.06 6.98 -25.34
CA TRP A 99 -9.36 5.79 -24.56
C TRP A 99 -10.85 5.42 -24.66
N PRO A 100 -11.20 4.17 -25.01
CA PRO A 100 -12.58 3.69 -24.99
C PRO A 100 -13.08 3.49 -23.55
N VAL A 101 -14.22 4.07 -23.19
CA VAL A 101 -14.74 4.06 -21.80
C VAL A 101 -15.82 2.98 -21.62
N CYS A 102 -16.98 3.16 -22.22
CA CYS A 102 -18.13 2.25 -22.13
C CYS A 102 -19.03 2.40 -23.36
N ALA A 103 -20.03 1.53 -23.51
CA ALA A 103 -21.01 1.70 -24.59
C ALA A 103 -21.96 2.86 -24.23
N ALA A 104 -22.52 3.54 -25.24
CA ALA A 104 -23.44 4.64 -25.04
C ALA A 104 -24.70 4.18 -24.30
N LYS A 105 -25.18 2.95 -24.52
CA LYS A 105 -26.29 2.38 -23.74
C LYS A 105 -26.04 2.32 -22.21
N ASP A 106 -24.78 2.38 -21.78
CA ASP A 106 -24.44 2.40 -20.36
C ASP A 106 -24.63 3.81 -19.75
N THR A 107 -24.92 4.84 -20.55
CA THR A 107 -25.31 6.18 -20.07
C THR A 107 -26.61 6.15 -19.26
N ASP A 108 -27.47 5.16 -19.52
CA ASP A 108 -28.73 4.94 -18.81
C ASP A 108 -28.50 4.50 -17.35
N ALA A 109 -27.26 4.17 -16.98
CA ALA A 109 -26.82 3.96 -15.61
C ALA A 109 -25.74 4.98 -15.22
N PRO A 110 -26.12 6.22 -14.84
CA PRO A 110 -25.18 7.33 -14.62
C PRO A 110 -24.07 7.02 -13.61
N HIS A 111 -24.36 6.23 -12.58
CA HIS A 111 -23.37 5.81 -11.59
C HIS A 111 -22.27 4.90 -12.17
N ARG A 112 -22.61 3.99 -13.11
CA ARG A 112 -21.63 3.12 -13.76
C ARG A 112 -20.79 3.89 -14.76
N MET A 113 -21.43 4.75 -15.54
CA MET A 113 -20.73 5.65 -16.47
C MET A 113 -19.76 6.57 -15.73
N GLY A 114 -20.19 7.17 -14.61
CA GLY A 114 -19.34 8.02 -13.77
C GLY A 114 -18.12 7.27 -13.21
N ALA A 115 -18.30 6.04 -12.75
CA ALA A 115 -17.21 5.18 -12.29
C ALA A 115 -16.24 4.83 -13.44
N ALA A 116 -16.76 4.43 -14.61
CA ALA A 116 -15.96 4.12 -15.78
C ALA A 116 -15.18 5.33 -16.30
N LEU A 117 -15.79 6.52 -16.31
CA LEU A 117 -15.13 7.77 -16.67
C LEU A 117 -14.04 8.16 -15.67
N THR A 118 -14.31 8.03 -14.37
CA THR A 118 -13.31 8.31 -13.33
C THR A 118 -12.12 7.37 -13.45
N TYR A 119 -12.37 6.09 -13.72
CA TYR A 119 -11.35 5.10 -14.03
C TYR A 119 -10.54 5.54 -15.27
N ALA A 120 -11.18 5.69 -16.43
CA ALA A 120 -10.52 6.03 -17.68
C ALA A 120 -9.70 7.33 -17.59
N ARG A 121 -10.21 8.38 -16.92
CA ARG A 121 -9.51 9.66 -16.73
C ARG A 121 -8.21 9.49 -15.96
N ARG A 122 -8.18 8.60 -14.97
CA ARG A 122 -6.97 8.30 -14.21
C ARG A 122 -5.95 7.60 -15.09
N TYR A 123 -6.30 6.49 -15.72
CA TYR A 123 -5.35 5.71 -16.52
C TYR A 123 -4.83 6.45 -17.73
N ALA A 124 -5.72 7.13 -18.47
CA ALA A 124 -5.32 7.87 -19.65
C ALA A 124 -4.34 8.99 -19.31
N LEU A 125 -4.59 9.74 -18.22
CA LEU A 125 -3.67 10.79 -17.78
C LEU A 125 -2.35 10.20 -17.27
N PHE A 126 -2.41 9.21 -16.39
CA PHE A 126 -1.23 8.67 -15.73
C PHE A 126 -0.29 7.97 -16.71
N ALA A 127 -0.85 7.29 -17.71
CA ALA A 127 -0.07 6.73 -18.81
C ALA A 127 0.61 7.82 -19.65
N LEU A 128 -0.07 8.94 -19.94
CA LEU A 128 0.51 10.04 -20.71
C LEU A 128 1.66 10.73 -19.98
N VAL A 129 1.50 10.96 -18.67
CA VAL A 129 2.50 11.69 -17.87
C VAL A 129 3.59 10.78 -17.31
N GLY A 130 3.42 9.45 -17.37
CA GLY A 130 4.42 8.48 -16.93
C GLY A 130 4.43 8.22 -15.42
N ILE A 131 3.28 8.27 -14.76
CA ILE A 131 3.15 7.92 -13.32
C ILE A 131 2.36 6.63 -13.12
N ALA A 132 2.72 5.87 -12.08
CA ALA A 132 2.03 4.64 -11.70
C ALA A 132 1.00 4.91 -10.60
N GLY A 133 -0.28 4.79 -10.94
CA GLY A 133 -1.40 5.05 -10.03
C GLY A 133 -1.96 3.83 -9.31
N GLU A 134 -1.49 2.64 -9.62
CA GLU A 134 -2.00 1.40 -9.05
C GLU A 134 -0.86 0.42 -8.82
N ASP A 135 -1.09 -0.57 -7.98
CA ASP A 135 -0.24 -1.75 -7.93
C ASP A 135 -0.51 -2.54 -9.22
N ASP A 136 0.48 -2.60 -10.12
CA ASP A 136 0.41 -3.41 -11.34
C ASP A 136 0.38 -4.89 -10.94
N LEU A 137 -0.83 -5.46 -10.93
CA LEU A 137 -1.11 -6.86 -10.60
C LEU A 137 -1.53 -7.67 -11.83
N ASP A 138 -1.59 -7.04 -13.00
CA ASP A 138 -2.17 -7.60 -14.22
C ASP A 138 -1.12 -7.96 -15.28
N ALA A 139 0.19 -7.80 -15.00
CA ALA A 139 1.24 -8.32 -15.86
C ALA A 139 1.14 -9.87 -15.92
N PRO A 140 0.74 -10.47 -17.06
CA PRO A 140 0.83 -11.91 -17.20
C PRO A 140 2.31 -12.29 -17.14
N ASP A 141 2.66 -13.27 -16.31
CA ASP A 141 4.01 -13.83 -16.26
C ASP A 141 4.49 -14.08 -17.70
N ALA A 142 5.57 -13.40 -18.10
CA ALA A 142 6.14 -13.52 -19.43
C ALA A 142 6.49 -14.99 -19.69
N LEU A 143 5.74 -15.62 -20.60
CA LEU A 143 5.88 -17.02 -20.97
C LEU A 143 7.21 -17.30 -21.67
N PRO A 144 7.84 -18.46 -21.40
CA PRO A 144 8.56 -19.20 -22.44
C PRO A 144 7.95 -20.61 -22.64
N GLY A 145 7.38 -20.84 -23.83
CA GLY A 145 7.27 -22.16 -24.48
C GLY A 145 5.95 -22.95 -24.34
N LEU A 146 5.23 -23.11 -25.47
CA LEU A 146 4.10 -24.05 -25.72
C LEU A 146 4.60 -25.52 -25.91
N PRO A 147 3.75 -26.59 -25.99
CA PRO A 147 2.40 -26.83 -25.43
C PRO A 147 2.15 -28.27 -24.84
N GLN A 148 0.93 -28.49 -24.29
CA GLN A 148 0.17 -29.75 -24.01
C GLN A 148 0.40 -30.50 -22.68
N PRO A 149 -0.54 -31.35 -22.19
CA PRO A 149 -2.02 -31.29 -22.18
C PRO A 149 -2.62 -31.51 -20.77
N ARG A 150 -3.90 -31.16 -20.59
CA ARG A 150 -4.69 -31.44 -19.36
C ARG A 150 -4.80 -32.95 -19.09
N PRO A 151 -5.08 -33.33 -17.83
CA PRO A 151 -6.13 -34.32 -17.60
C PRO A 151 -7.21 -33.82 -16.65
N ASN A 152 -8.44 -34.13 -17.04
CA ASN A 152 -9.68 -34.07 -16.29
C ASN A 152 -9.66 -34.96 -15.03
N ALA A 153 -10.70 -34.73 -14.22
CA ALA A 153 -11.40 -35.64 -13.31
C ALA A 153 -11.17 -35.30 -11.82
N THR A 154 -12.17 -35.27 -10.94
CA THR A 154 -13.63 -35.45 -11.04
C THR A 154 -14.23 -35.02 -9.70
N HIS A 155 -15.53 -34.74 -9.75
CA HIS A 155 -16.45 -34.51 -8.64
C HIS A 155 -16.35 -35.47 -7.45
N ALA A 156 -16.52 -34.92 -6.24
CA ALA A 156 -17.34 -35.42 -5.12
C ALA A 156 -17.13 -34.43 -3.95
N ALA A 157 -18.06 -34.12 -3.05
CA ALA A 157 -19.50 -34.28 -2.92
C ALA A 157 -19.92 -33.26 -1.85
N ASP A 158 -21.20 -32.91 -1.84
CA ASP A 158 -21.88 -32.07 -0.85
C ASP A 158 -21.41 -32.32 0.60
N ASP A 159 -21.07 -31.24 1.31
CA ASP A 159 -21.36 -31.15 2.73
C ASP A 159 -21.93 -29.76 3.05
N LYS A 160 -23.22 -29.74 3.31
CA LYS A 160 -23.99 -28.57 3.75
C LYS A 160 -23.63 -28.27 5.20
N ARG A 161 -22.69 -27.35 5.43
CA ARG A 161 -22.55 -26.70 6.73
C ARG A 161 -22.46 -25.18 6.57
N ASN A 162 -23.35 -24.50 7.27
CA ASN A 162 -23.59 -23.06 7.29
C ASN A 162 -22.31 -22.23 7.21
N LYS A 163 -22.21 -21.37 6.20
CA LYS A 163 -21.22 -20.29 6.13
C LYS A 163 -21.53 -19.27 7.23
N PRO A 164 -20.53 -18.75 7.96
CA PRO A 164 -20.70 -17.53 8.71
C PRO A 164 -20.76 -16.38 7.69
N VAL A 165 -21.92 -15.74 7.61
CA VAL A 165 -22.08 -14.46 6.93
C VAL A 165 -21.27 -13.45 7.73
N LEU A 166 -20.16 -12.94 7.18
CA LEU A 166 -19.61 -11.67 7.68
C LEU A 166 -20.60 -10.59 7.25
N HIS A 167 -21.56 -10.31 8.12
CA HIS A 167 -22.46 -9.19 7.99
C HIS A 167 -21.60 -7.92 7.88
N ARG A 168 -21.64 -7.26 6.72
CA ARG A 168 -21.41 -5.81 6.69
C ARG A 168 -22.43 -5.23 7.67
N ALA A 169 -21.98 -4.57 8.72
CA ALA A 169 -22.89 -3.93 9.66
C ALA A 169 -23.82 -3.03 8.83
N PRO A 170 -25.15 -3.23 8.91
CA PRO A 170 -26.08 -2.38 8.18
C PRO A 170 -25.86 -0.94 8.67
N THR A 171 -25.79 0.00 7.73
CA THR A 171 -25.80 1.43 8.06
C THR A 171 -27.04 1.68 8.92
N LEU A 172 -26.84 2.32 10.07
CA LEU A 172 -27.90 2.55 11.03
C LEU A 172 -29.02 3.40 10.41
N SER A 173 -30.25 3.24 10.90
CA SER A 173 -31.33 4.16 10.56
C SER A 173 -30.97 5.57 11.05
N GLN A 174 -31.65 6.59 10.52
CA GLN A 174 -31.36 7.98 10.86
C GLN A 174 -31.39 8.24 12.38
N ASP A 175 -32.37 7.69 13.09
CA ASP A 175 -32.49 7.84 14.55
C ASP A 175 -31.40 7.07 15.32
N GLN A 176 -31.04 5.87 14.84
CA GLN A 176 -30.00 5.05 15.45
C GLN A 176 -28.60 5.63 15.21
N SER A 177 -28.38 6.24 14.05
CA SER A 177 -27.15 6.95 13.70
C SER A 177 -26.99 8.21 14.55
N ALA A 178 -28.06 8.97 14.75
CA ALA A 178 -28.06 10.13 15.65
C ALA A 178 -27.77 9.72 17.10
N GLN A 179 -28.38 8.65 17.60
CA GLN A 179 -28.16 8.17 18.97
C GLN A 179 -26.72 7.67 19.19
N LEU A 180 -26.17 6.91 18.22
CA LEU A 180 -24.78 6.44 18.30
C LEU A 180 -23.77 7.59 18.15
N ARG A 181 -24.08 8.60 17.33
CA ARG A 181 -23.28 9.82 17.23
C ARG A 181 -23.22 10.54 18.57
N ASP A 182 -24.36 10.78 19.21
CA ASP A 182 -24.41 11.53 20.47
C ASP A 182 -23.62 10.78 21.56
N GLN A 183 -23.75 9.45 21.64
CA GLN A 183 -22.93 8.62 22.51
C GLN A 183 -21.43 8.76 22.23
N MET A 184 -21.02 8.75 20.96
CA MET A 184 -19.61 8.89 20.58
C MET A 184 -19.06 10.29 20.83
N LEU A 185 -19.88 11.34 20.71
CA LEU A 185 -19.50 12.70 21.06
C LEU A 185 -19.28 12.85 22.58
N ASP A 186 -20.15 12.25 23.40
CA ASP A 186 -19.99 12.23 24.85
C ASP A 186 -18.72 11.48 25.27
N GLU A 187 -18.43 10.34 24.62
CA GLU A 187 -17.19 9.59 24.83
C GLU A 187 -15.96 10.45 24.51
N ILE A 188 -15.91 11.10 23.33
CA ILE A 188 -14.80 12.00 22.95
C ILE A 188 -14.66 13.15 23.96
N GLY A 189 -15.77 13.71 24.44
CA GLY A 189 -15.79 14.78 25.41
C GLY A 189 -15.12 14.42 26.75
N SER A 190 -15.16 13.14 27.12
CA SER A 190 -14.56 12.61 28.36
C SER A 190 -13.06 12.31 28.26
N LEU A 191 -12.48 12.28 27.05
CA LEU A 191 -11.06 11.96 26.84
C LEU A 191 -10.20 13.21 27.06
N THR A 192 -9.17 13.07 27.88
CA THR A 192 -8.33 14.21 28.30
C THR A 192 -6.87 14.07 27.90
N THR A 193 -6.40 12.85 27.63
CA THR A 193 -5.01 12.59 27.26
C THR A 193 -4.86 12.08 25.82
N GLU A 194 -3.72 12.39 25.19
CA GLU A 194 -3.42 11.97 23.81
C GLU A 194 -3.41 10.44 23.64
N ASN A 195 -2.94 9.70 24.64
CA ASN A 195 -2.93 8.23 24.62
C ASN A 195 -4.35 7.63 24.69
N GLU A 196 -5.27 8.23 25.43
CA GLU A 196 -6.67 7.82 25.50
C GLU A 196 -7.40 8.09 24.17
N LEU A 197 -7.11 9.22 23.52
CA LEU A 197 -7.61 9.54 22.19
C LEU A 197 -7.14 8.52 21.15
N LEU A 198 -5.84 8.17 21.16
CA LEU A 198 -5.27 7.15 20.27
C LEU A 198 -5.84 5.74 20.50
N ALA A 199 -6.11 5.37 21.75
CA ALA A 199 -6.77 4.11 22.08
C ALA A 199 -8.22 4.10 21.61
N TRP A 200 -8.95 5.20 21.83
CA TRP A 200 -10.33 5.37 21.38
C TRP A 200 -10.46 5.32 19.86
N ALA A 201 -9.55 5.92 19.09
CA ALA A 201 -9.61 5.89 17.63
C ALA A 201 -9.50 4.48 17.01
N LYS A 202 -8.77 3.57 17.67
CA LYS A 202 -8.64 2.18 17.21
C LYS A 202 -9.96 1.42 17.34
N ASP A 203 -10.74 1.70 18.37
CA ASP A 203 -12.03 1.07 18.64
C ASP A 203 -13.20 1.79 17.94
N GLY A 204 -13.16 3.12 17.90
CA GLY A 204 -14.17 3.99 17.28
C GLY A 204 -14.28 3.83 15.76
N LEU A 205 -13.25 3.31 15.09
CA LEU A 205 -13.25 3.13 13.63
C LEU A 205 -14.33 2.16 13.15
N SER A 206 -14.58 1.08 13.90
CA SER A 206 -15.63 0.11 13.56
C SER A 206 -17.03 0.69 13.79
N ARG A 207 -17.20 1.52 14.83
CA ARG A 207 -18.48 2.16 15.19
C ARG A 207 -18.83 3.29 14.22
N LYS A 208 -17.84 4.10 13.82
CA LYS A 208 -17.99 5.15 12.80
C LYS A 208 -18.44 4.59 11.44
N ASN A 209 -17.96 3.39 11.08
CA ASN A 209 -18.35 2.72 9.84
C ASN A 209 -19.84 2.25 9.82
N ALA A 210 -20.55 2.32 10.95
CA ALA A 210 -21.99 2.04 11.05
C ALA A 210 -22.87 3.31 10.99
N LEU A 211 -22.28 4.50 11.12
CA LEU A 211 -22.98 5.79 11.08
C LEU A 211 -23.31 6.23 9.64
N LEU A 212 -24.30 7.10 9.51
CA LEU A 212 -24.53 7.88 8.29
C LEU A 212 -23.41 8.90 8.08
N GLU A 213 -23.15 9.26 6.83
CA GLU A 213 -22.03 10.13 6.44
C GLU A 213 -22.04 11.50 7.15
N ALA A 214 -23.22 12.08 7.36
CA ALA A 214 -23.37 13.34 8.08
C ALA A 214 -22.96 13.22 9.56
N ASP A 215 -23.34 12.14 10.22
CA ASP A 215 -23.04 11.89 11.63
C ASP A 215 -21.58 11.48 11.83
N ALA A 216 -21.03 10.65 10.95
CA ALA A 216 -19.62 10.27 10.95
C ALA A 216 -18.69 11.50 10.83
N ARG A 217 -19.06 12.49 10.01
CA ARG A 217 -18.31 13.75 9.88
C ARG A 217 -18.30 14.57 11.17
N LEU A 218 -19.41 14.62 11.91
CA LEU A 218 -19.48 15.34 13.18
C LEU A 218 -18.54 14.72 14.24
N ILE A 219 -18.44 13.39 14.26
CA ILE A 219 -17.48 12.67 15.12
C ILE A 219 -16.03 12.98 14.75
N GLU A 220 -15.70 13.00 13.46
CA GLU A 220 -14.35 13.31 12.99
C GLU A 220 -13.90 14.71 13.38
N ILE A 221 -14.79 15.70 13.22
CA ILE A 221 -14.53 17.10 13.60
C ILE A 221 -14.28 17.19 15.11
N ALA A 222 -15.14 16.59 15.93
CA ALA A 222 -15.01 16.61 17.38
C ALA A 222 -13.70 15.95 17.86
N TYR A 223 -13.33 14.80 17.28
CA TYR A 223 -12.09 14.10 17.61
C TYR A 223 -10.84 14.91 17.23
N GLN A 224 -10.83 15.54 16.05
CA GLN A 224 -9.73 16.40 15.62
C GLN A 224 -9.56 17.62 16.53
N GLN A 225 -10.68 18.23 16.94
CA GLN A 225 -10.67 19.35 17.86
C GLN A 225 -10.12 18.94 19.24
N LYS A 226 -10.51 17.75 19.73
CA LYS A 226 -10.03 17.20 21.01
C LYS A 226 -8.54 16.85 21.00
N ILE A 227 -8.02 16.31 19.90
CA ILE A 227 -6.57 16.12 19.72
C ILE A 227 -5.82 17.45 19.74
N GLY A 228 -6.37 18.49 19.10
CA GLY A 228 -5.79 19.83 19.13
C GLY A 228 -5.73 20.43 20.54
N GLU A 229 -6.79 20.21 21.35
CA GLU A 229 -6.86 20.61 22.76
C GLU A 229 -5.88 19.81 23.64
N ALA A 230 -5.75 18.50 23.42
CA ALA A 230 -4.83 17.64 24.19
C ALA A 230 -3.35 17.88 23.85
N ALA A 231 -3.04 18.35 22.64
CA ALA A 231 -1.70 18.72 22.19
C ALA A 231 -1.21 20.09 22.74
N HIS A 232 -2.14 20.92 23.24
CA HIS A 232 -1.86 22.21 23.86
C HIS A 232 -2.61 22.33 25.19
N PRO A 233 -2.04 21.90 26.32
CA PRO A 233 -2.62 22.20 27.63
C PRO A 233 -2.58 23.71 27.83
N SER A 234 -3.72 24.39 27.67
CA SER A 234 -3.82 25.85 27.80
C SER A 234 -3.29 26.32 29.15
N GLU A 235 -2.25 27.16 29.12
CA GLU A 235 -2.02 28.14 30.17
C GLU A 235 -3.25 29.05 30.28
N ASN A 236 -3.67 29.28 31.52
CA ASN A 236 -4.85 30.03 31.90
C ASN A 236 -4.93 31.42 31.24
N VAL A 237 -6.10 31.72 30.66
CA VAL A 237 -6.48 33.07 30.24
C VAL A 237 -6.98 33.85 31.45
N ALA A 238 -6.26 34.93 31.80
CA ALA A 238 -6.79 36.09 32.51
C ALA A 238 -6.41 37.37 31.73
N THR A 239 -7.45 38.03 31.21
CA THR A 239 -7.64 39.48 30.88
C THR A 239 -6.48 40.44 31.21
N SER A 240 -6.03 41.39 30.38
CA SER A 240 -6.74 42.50 29.69
C SER A 240 -5.74 43.35 28.80
N PRO A 241 -6.03 44.53 28.19
CA PRO A 241 -6.08 44.73 26.71
C PRO A 241 -5.14 45.83 26.10
N ALA A 242 -5.24 45.99 24.76
CA ALA A 242 -4.79 47.12 23.88
C ALA A 242 -3.29 47.17 23.50
N GLU A 243 -2.81 47.49 22.28
CA GLU A 243 -3.35 47.98 20.99
C GLU A 243 -2.24 47.81 19.87
N PRO A 244 -2.41 48.20 18.58
CA PRO A 244 -1.89 47.47 17.42
C PRO A 244 -0.67 48.09 16.70
N SER A 245 0.10 47.27 15.98
CA SER A 245 0.97 47.72 14.89
C SER A 245 1.38 46.57 13.95
N VAL A 246 1.18 46.76 12.64
CA VAL A 246 1.57 45.90 11.50
C VAL A 246 2.70 46.60 10.70
N PRO A 247 3.34 46.02 9.65
CA PRO A 247 3.78 44.64 9.36
C PRO A 247 5.30 44.57 9.02
N GLY A 248 5.93 43.38 9.10
CA GLY A 248 7.29 43.22 8.57
C GLY A 248 7.84 41.78 8.51
N VAL A 249 7.90 41.24 7.29
CA VAL A 249 8.95 40.38 6.69
C VAL A 249 9.40 39.09 7.42
N LEU A 250 9.06 37.96 6.75
CA LEU A 250 9.80 36.68 6.57
C LEU A 250 10.86 36.28 7.62
N GLN A 251 10.62 35.13 8.27
CA GLN A 251 11.66 34.10 8.43
C GLN A 251 11.06 32.70 8.63
N ASN A 252 11.48 31.80 7.75
CA ASN A 252 11.27 30.36 7.82
C ASN A 252 11.83 29.78 9.11
N ALA A 253 11.01 29.02 9.85
CA ALA A 253 11.48 27.98 10.73
C ALA A 253 10.84 26.65 10.29
N ALA A 254 11.62 25.85 9.57
CA ALA A 254 11.26 24.50 9.19
C ALA A 254 11.16 23.61 10.44
N ALA A 255 9.95 23.39 10.93
CA ALA A 255 9.66 22.28 11.83
C ALA A 255 9.83 20.98 11.02
N THR A 256 10.96 20.33 11.23
CA THR A 256 11.25 19.02 10.66
C THR A 256 10.29 18.01 11.30
N LEU A 257 9.22 17.64 10.61
CA LEU A 257 8.38 16.49 10.95
C LEU A 257 9.26 15.23 10.87
N ALA A 258 9.86 14.85 12.00
CA ALA A 258 10.56 13.59 12.15
C ALA A 258 9.51 12.46 12.17
N LEU A 259 9.18 11.95 10.98
CA LEU A 259 8.50 10.67 10.84
C LEU A 259 9.32 9.58 11.57
N PRO A 260 8.70 8.69 12.36
CA PRO A 260 9.41 7.57 12.96
C PRO A 260 10.10 6.74 11.87
N LYS A 261 11.42 6.65 11.93
CA LYS A 261 12.21 5.84 11.00
C LYS A 261 11.76 4.39 11.14
N GLU A 262 11.24 3.82 10.04
CA GLU A 262 10.92 2.39 9.96
C GLU A 262 12.16 1.57 10.39
N PRO A 263 12.00 0.54 11.26
CA PRO A 263 13.14 -0.18 11.81
C PRO A 263 14.00 -0.78 10.70
N THR A 264 15.32 -0.54 10.79
CA THR A 264 16.29 -0.95 9.77
C THR A 264 16.28 -2.47 9.58
N ARG A 265 16.14 -2.93 8.32
CA ARG A 265 16.22 -4.36 7.98
C ARG A 265 17.59 -4.92 8.31
N LYS A 266 17.64 -5.94 9.16
CA LYS A 266 18.90 -6.57 9.62
C LYS A 266 19.39 -7.57 8.56
N ARG A 267 20.71 -7.59 8.36
CA ARG A 267 21.40 -8.53 7.47
C ARG A 267 22.46 -9.28 8.24
N SER A 268 22.46 -10.60 8.17
CA SER A 268 23.46 -11.43 8.85
C SER A 268 23.78 -12.65 8.01
N LYS A 269 24.98 -12.64 7.41
CA LYS A 269 25.53 -13.80 6.69
C LYS A 269 25.73 -15.00 7.63
N GLY A 270 26.09 -14.73 8.89
CA GLY A 270 26.21 -15.75 9.94
C GLY A 270 24.88 -16.46 10.20
N HIS A 271 23.79 -15.68 10.36
CA HIS A 271 22.45 -16.25 10.55
C HIS A 271 22.00 -17.10 9.35
N LEU A 272 22.17 -16.61 8.11
CA LEU A 272 21.81 -17.39 6.92
C LEU A 272 22.65 -18.68 6.78
N SER A 273 23.90 -18.68 7.26
CA SER A 273 24.72 -19.90 7.31
C SER A 273 24.26 -20.86 8.40
N PHE A 274 23.87 -20.35 9.56
CA PHE A 274 23.27 -21.13 10.64
C PHE A 274 21.97 -21.80 10.19
N VAL A 275 21.07 -21.05 9.54
CA VAL A 275 19.80 -21.58 9.01
C VAL A 275 20.00 -22.69 7.98
N ARG A 276 21.01 -22.59 7.10
CA ARG A 276 21.37 -23.69 6.16
C ARG A 276 21.79 -24.99 6.85
N GLY A 277 22.30 -24.89 8.08
CA GLY A 277 22.69 -26.04 8.89
C GLY A 277 21.53 -26.69 9.63
N GLN A 278 20.34 -26.09 9.63
CA GLN A 278 19.17 -26.60 10.33
C GLN A 278 18.37 -27.58 9.45
N PRO A 279 17.69 -28.58 10.03
CA PRO A 279 16.81 -29.47 9.27
C PRO A 279 15.58 -28.72 8.74
N CYS A 280 15.02 -29.19 7.63
CA CYS A 280 13.78 -28.66 7.07
C CYS A 280 12.62 -28.73 8.08
N LEU A 281 11.87 -27.64 8.25
CA LEU A 281 10.74 -27.60 9.20
C LEU A 281 9.61 -28.60 8.88
N ILE A 282 9.50 -29.07 7.63
CA ILE A 282 8.43 -29.99 7.22
C ILE A 282 8.87 -31.45 7.35
N CYS A 283 9.99 -31.82 6.73
CA CYS A 283 10.42 -33.22 6.63
C CYS A 283 11.67 -33.56 7.44
N GLN A 284 12.24 -32.61 8.16
CA GLN A 284 13.45 -32.77 8.98
C GLN A 284 14.72 -33.20 8.21
N GLN A 285 14.70 -33.15 6.87
CA GLN A 285 15.84 -33.50 6.03
C GLN A 285 16.82 -32.33 5.85
N THR A 286 18.09 -32.67 5.65
CA THR A 286 19.18 -31.78 5.24
C THR A 286 19.72 -32.21 3.86
N PRO A 287 20.26 -31.28 3.04
CA PRO A 287 20.45 -29.85 3.30
C PRO A 287 19.16 -29.03 3.20
N SER A 288 19.11 -27.92 3.92
CA SER A 288 18.03 -26.93 3.84
C SER A 288 18.54 -25.59 3.30
N ASP A 289 17.64 -24.84 2.69
CA ASP A 289 17.88 -23.49 2.19
C ASP A 289 17.12 -22.47 3.07
N PRO A 290 17.69 -21.28 3.32
CA PRO A 290 16.98 -20.23 4.05
C PRO A 290 15.83 -19.68 3.20
N HIS A 291 14.63 -19.70 3.78
CA HIS A 291 13.44 -19.10 3.21
C HIS A 291 13.04 -17.85 4.00
N HIS A 292 13.03 -16.68 3.36
CA HIS A 292 12.57 -15.43 3.97
C HIS A 292 11.05 -15.34 3.97
N LEU A 293 10.45 -15.16 5.15
CA LEU A 293 9.00 -15.06 5.32
C LEU A 293 8.49 -13.74 4.75
N LYS A 294 7.88 -13.75 3.56
CA LYS A 294 7.58 -12.51 2.79
C LYS A 294 6.53 -11.64 3.46
N PHE A 295 5.73 -12.21 4.36
CA PHE A 295 4.67 -11.52 5.09
C PHE A 295 5.08 -10.97 6.46
N ALA A 296 6.30 -11.26 6.92
CA ALA A 296 6.77 -10.84 8.23
C ALA A 296 7.09 -9.34 8.34
N GLN A 297 7.30 -8.68 7.19
CA GLN A 297 7.59 -7.25 7.13
C GLN A 297 6.94 -6.61 5.88
N GLN A 298 6.55 -5.35 5.97
CA GLN A 298 6.02 -4.59 4.83
C GLN A 298 7.04 -4.56 3.68
N ARG A 299 6.54 -4.79 2.46
CA ARG A 299 7.33 -4.80 1.23
C ARG A 299 7.78 -3.37 0.91
N ALA A 300 9.08 -3.10 0.91
CA ALA A 300 9.62 -1.89 0.30
C ALA A 300 10.27 -2.22 -1.04
N LEU A 301 10.28 -1.26 -1.96
CA LEU A 301 10.85 -1.40 -3.30
C LEU A 301 12.25 -2.03 -3.26
N GLY A 302 12.43 -3.14 -3.96
CA GLY A 302 13.74 -3.78 -4.20
C GLY A 302 14.46 -4.35 -2.97
N ARG A 303 13.84 -4.40 -1.78
CA ARG A 303 14.51 -4.85 -0.55
C ARG A 303 13.86 -6.13 0.01
N LYS A 304 14.65 -7.20 0.13
CA LYS A 304 14.25 -8.47 0.74
C LYS A 304 13.83 -8.27 2.21
N VAL A 305 12.96 -9.13 2.74
CA VAL A 305 12.60 -9.14 4.17
C VAL A 305 13.85 -9.30 5.04
N SER A 306 13.87 -8.73 6.25
CA SER A 306 14.97 -8.85 7.22
C SER A 306 15.39 -10.32 7.40
N ASP A 307 16.69 -10.57 7.59
CA ASP A 307 17.21 -11.95 7.72
C ASP A 307 16.70 -12.63 9.00
N GLU A 308 16.23 -11.87 10.00
CA GLU A 308 15.61 -12.38 11.24
C GLU A 308 14.30 -13.14 11.01
N PHE A 309 13.71 -12.99 9.82
CA PHE A 309 12.49 -13.69 9.43
C PHE A 309 12.80 -14.82 8.44
N THR A 310 13.85 -15.60 8.69
CA THR A 310 14.20 -16.75 7.84
C THR A 310 14.00 -18.08 8.54
N VAL A 311 13.56 -19.08 7.77
CA VAL A 311 13.32 -20.45 8.23
C VAL A 311 13.95 -21.48 7.28
N PRO A 312 14.34 -22.68 7.77
CA PRO A 312 14.96 -23.71 6.95
C PRO A 312 13.92 -24.54 6.20
N LEU A 313 14.02 -24.61 4.88
CA LEU A 313 13.22 -25.50 4.04
C LEU A 313 14.12 -26.28 3.08
N CYS A 314 13.91 -27.59 2.94
CA CYS A 314 14.58 -28.36 1.89
C CYS A 314 14.10 -27.88 0.52
N ARG A 315 14.90 -28.13 -0.52
CA ARG A 315 14.61 -27.64 -1.88
C ARG A 315 13.22 -28.01 -2.38
N THR A 316 12.73 -29.21 -2.06
CA THR A 316 11.38 -29.68 -2.44
C THR A 316 10.28 -28.85 -1.79
N HIS A 317 10.29 -28.70 -0.46
CA HIS A 317 9.27 -27.91 0.26
C HIS A 317 9.41 -26.42 -0.01
N HIS A 318 10.64 -25.94 -0.24
CA HIS A 318 10.87 -24.55 -0.64
C HIS A 318 10.23 -24.26 -2.00
N GLN A 319 10.35 -25.17 -2.97
CA GLN A 319 9.68 -25.06 -4.26
C GLN A 319 8.16 -25.21 -4.14
N ASP A 320 7.70 -26.17 -3.33
CA ASP A 320 6.27 -26.39 -3.07
C ASP A 320 5.60 -25.13 -2.49
N LEU A 321 6.25 -24.49 -1.51
CA LEU A 321 5.82 -23.21 -0.96
C LEU A 321 5.74 -22.12 -2.05
N HIS A 322 6.78 -21.96 -2.89
CA HIS A 322 6.73 -20.95 -3.95
C HIS A 322 5.67 -21.27 -5.02
N ARG A 323 5.40 -22.55 -5.32
CA ARG A 323 4.33 -22.97 -6.23
C ARG A 323 2.94 -22.71 -5.66
N HIS A 324 2.76 -22.86 -4.35
CA HIS A 324 1.51 -22.52 -3.68
C HIS A 324 1.20 -21.02 -3.75
N GLY A 325 2.24 -20.17 -3.83
CA GLY A 325 2.14 -18.71 -4.02
C GLY A 325 1.68 -17.94 -2.77
N ASN A 326 0.58 -18.39 -2.15
CA ASN A 326 0.11 -17.87 -0.86
C ASN A 326 0.88 -18.53 0.29
N GLU A 327 1.97 -17.89 0.69
CA GLU A 327 2.87 -18.38 1.73
C GLU A 327 2.14 -18.59 3.08
N LYS A 328 1.27 -17.66 3.50
CA LYS A 328 0.54 -17.79 4.77
C LYS A 328 -0.37 -19.01 4.80
N ALA A 329 -1.11 -19.23 3.72
CA ALA A 329 -1.99 -20.39 3.59
C ALA A 329 -1.21 -21.70 3.53
N TRP A 330 -0.04 -21.72 2.88
CA TRP A 330 0.82 -22.90 2.85
C TRP A 330 1.31 -23.28 4.26
N TRP A 331 1.80 -22.31 5.04
CA TRP A 331 2.20 -22.56 6.43
C TRP A 331 1.02 -23.02 7.31
N ALA A 332 -0.17 -22.46 7.11
CA ALA A 332 -1.38 -22.88 7.81
C ALA A 332 -1.80 -24.32 7.46
N ASN A 333 -1.68 -24.71 6.19
CA ASN A 333 -1.96 -26.07 5.72
C ASN A 333 -0.97 -27.09 6.32
N MET A 334 0.30 -26.68 6.48
CA MET A 334 1.32 -27.48 7.17
C MET A 334 1.19 -27.41 8.70
N GLN A 335 0.22 -26.68 9.23
CA GLN A 335 -0.05 -26.47 10.66
C GLN A 335 1.17 -25.96 11.44
N ILE A 336 2.03 -25.18 10.78
CA ILE A 336 3.25 -24.63 11.36
C ILE A 336 3.11 -23.11 11.48
N ALA A 337 3.44 -22.56 12.64
CA ALA A 337 3.58 -21.12 12.84
C ALA A 337 5.06 -20.72 12.63
N PRO A 338 5.45 -20.19 11.45
CA PRO A 338 6.86 -19.96 11.14
C PRO A 338 7.45 -18.72 11.84
N MET A 339 6.61 -17.77 12.28
CA MET A 339 7.06 -16.52 12.91
C MET A 339 7.76 -16.74 14.27
N PRO A 340 7.19 -17.50 15.23
CA PRO A 340 7.90 -17.87 16.45
C PRO A 340 9.20 -18.63 16.19
N ILE A 341 9.19 -19.51 15.19
CA ILE A 341 10.36 -20.33 14.84
C ILE A 341 11.48 -19.46 14.28
N ALA A 342 11.18 -18.54 13.36
CA ALA A 342 12.16 -17.60 12.82
C ALA A 342 12.79 -16.75 13.93
N LYS A 343 11.99 -16.27 14.90
CA LYS A 343 12.50 -15.55 16.07
C LYS A 343 13.46 -16.41 16.91
N GLN A 344 13.07 -17.64 17.23
CA GLN A 344 13.93 -18.57 17.98
C GLN A 344 15.25 -18.86 17.25
N LEU A 345 15.20 -19.07 15.94
CA LEU A 345 16.40 -19.28 15.11
C LEU A 345 17.28 -18.04 15.06
N TRP A 346 16.68 -16.85 15.01
CA TRP A 346 17.42 -15.60 15.08
C TRP A 346 18.15 -15.46 16.41
N ASP A 347 17.44 -15.61 17.53
CA ASP A 347 18.02 -15.52 18.88
C ASP A 347 19.14 -16.56 19.08
N ALA A 348 18.92 -17.81 18.68
CA ALA A 348 19.92 -18.89 18.75
C ALA A 348 21.16 -18.63 17.88
N SER A 349 21.00 -17.99 16.72
CA SER A 349 22.13 -17.64 15.86
C SER A 349 22.98 -16.49 16.40
N GLN A 350 22.41 -15.63 17.26
CA GLN A 350 23.16 -14.58 17.94
C GLN A 350 24.03 -15.19 19.05
N THR A 351 23.52 -16.17 19.78
CA THR A 351 24.29 -16.88 20.81
C THR A 351 25.37 -17.78 20.19
N ASP A 352 25.06 -18.53 19.12
CA ASP A 352 26.06 -19.31 18.36
C ASP A 352 27.12 -18.39 17.71
N GLY A 353 26.69 -17.23 17.21
CA GLY A 353 27.58 -16.19 16.68
C GLY A 353 28.50 -15.59 17.74
N GLN A 354 28.00 -15.38 18.97
CA GLN A 354 28.78 -14.89 20.11
C GLN A 354 29.74 -15.94 20.65
N GLU A 355 29.34 -17.21 20.74
CA GLU A 355 30.20 -18.32 21.14
C GLU A 355 31.29 -18.60 20.10
N ARG A 356 30.94 -18.63 18.80
CA ARG A 356 31.93 -18.74 17.72
C ARG A 356 32.87 -17.53 17.67
N ALA A 357 32.37 -16.32 17.88
CA ALA A 357 33.21 -15.12 17.95
C ALA A 357 34.14 -15.15 19.18
N ALA A 358 33.67 -15.63 20.33
CA ALA A 358 34.49 -15.81 21.54
C ALA A 358 35.56 -16.91 21.34
N ILE A 359 35.22 -18.02 20.68
CA ILE A 359 36.17 -19.07 20.32
C ILE A 359 37.21 -18.56 19.33
N MET A 360 36.82 -17.78 18.30
CA MET A 360 37.75 -17.18 17.35
C MET A 360 38.64 -16.10 17.99
N ALA A 361 38.10 -15.30 18.92
CA ALA A 361 38.88 -14.31 19.67
C ALA A 361 39.89 -14.99 20.63
N ASN A 362 39.50 -16.07 21.31
CA ASN A 362 40.40 -16.85 22.15
C ASN A 362 41.45 -17.62 21.32
N ALA A 363 41.10 -18.12 20.13
CA ALA A 363 42.04 -18.73 19.21
C ALA A 363 43.07 -17.70 18.67
N ALA A 364 42.64 -16.46 18.42
CA ALA A 364 43.54 -15.37 18.03
C ALA A 364 44.49 -14.94 19.17
N HIS A 365 44.01 -14.89 20.43
CA HIS A 365 44.85 -14.62 21.60
C HIS A 365 45.85 -15.75 21.92
N THR A 366 45.48 -17.00 21.65
CA THR A 366 46.38 -18.16 21.83
C THR A 366 47.45 -18.24 20.72
N SER A 367 47.17 -17.67 19.55
CA SER A 367 48.13 -17.55 18.44
C SER A 367 49.16 -16.44 18.68
N MET A 368 48.77 -15.30 19.27
CA MET A 368 49.69 -14.19 19.56
C MET A 368 50.63 -14.44 20.75
N SER A 369 50.29 -15.34 21.66
CA SER A 369 51.15 -15.72 22.80
C SER A 369 52.21 -16.77 22.45
N LYS A 370 52.11 -17.43 21.29
CA LYS A 370 53.14 -18.36 20.76
C LYS A 370 54.14 -17.71 19.80
N GLY A 371 53.96 -16.43 19.46
CA GLY A 371 54.84 -15.68 18.55
C GLY A 371 55.95 -14.85 19.21
N LEU A 372 56.12 -14.93 20.53
CA LEU A 372 57.14 -14.18 21.28
C LEU A 372 58.16 -15.05 22.02
N ALA A 373 58.27 -16.33 21.67
CA ALA A 373 59.23 -17.26 22.23
C ALA A 373 59.80 -18.18 21.14
N THR A 374 60.55 -17.61 20.20
CA THR A 374 61.70 -18.23 19.51
C THR A 374 62.50 -17.17 18.81
#